data_AF-A0A7Y5RQJ6-F1
#
_entry.id   AF-A0A7Y5RQJ6-F1
#
_cell.length_a   1.000
_cell.length_b   1.000
_cell.length_c   1.000
_cell.angle_alpha   90.00
_cell.angle_beta   90.00
_cell.angle_gamma   90.00
#
_symmetry.space_group_name_H-M   'P 1'
#
loop_
_entity.id
_entity.type
_entity.pdbx_description
1 polymer ?
#
loop_
_entity_poly.entity_id
_entity_poly.type
_entity_poly.pdbx_seq_one_letter_code
_entity_poly.pdbx_strand_id
1 'polypeptide(L)'
;HDPGQVEAVVPRMLALREALEQARPDTFMTTLRSLLVNQPVLVGNLVIAASPQAEDGAHGAVFEYDGNPLDMGVTLRGPDSPKRPFVIATNHMRARQEPAECSRFATLDRGLAQYLDGPDRLGAAAALEMIRVTANETTLHSVVCQPQRRALLVSIPAISKRPIELALDDLLAAAPEAAAEPAPADSTP
;
A
#
# COMPACT_ATOMS: atom_id res chain seq x y z
N HIS A 1 11.61 3.15 -34.61
CA HIS A 1 12.08 2.61 -33.32
C HIS A 1 13.59 2.52 -33.37
N ASP A 2 14.26 3.38 -32.60
CA ASP A 2 15.71 3.36 -32.46
C ASP A 2 16.08 2.28 -31.42
N PRO A 3 16.86 1.24 -31.78
CA PRO A 3 17.18 0.12 -30.89
C PRO A 3 18.10 0.50 -29.70
N GLY A 4 18.48 1.79 -29.56
CA GLY A 4 19.37 2.29 -28.50
C GLY A 4 18.71 3.05 -27.34
N GLN A 5 17.40 3.36 -27.39
CA GLN A 5 16.73 4.01 -26.25
C GLN A 5 16.29 2.97 -25.23
N VAL A 6 17.10 2.78 -24.19
CA VAL A 6 16.62 2.16 -22.95
C VAL A 6 15.60 3.13 -22.35
N GLU A 7 14.32 2.78 -22.40
CA GLU A 7 13.30 3.51 -21.62
C GLU A 7 13.73 3.50 -20.16
N ALA A 8 13.91 4.68 -19.57
CA ALA A 8 14.32 4.81 -18.19
C ALA A 8 13.19 4.27 -17.28
N VAL A 9 13.45 3.14 -16.64
CA VAL A 9 12.51 2.51 -15.71
C VAL A 9 12.68 3.14 -14.35
N VAL A 10 11.59 3.66 -13.78
CA VAL A 10 11.60 4.18 -12.40
C VAL A 10 11.47 3.01 -11.42
N PRO A 11 12.39 2.83 -10.46
CA PRO A 11 12.23 1.84 -9.41
C PRO A 11 10.96 2.10 -8.59
N ARG A 12 10.14 1.06 -8.40
CA ARG A 12 8.87 1.12 -7.63
C ARG A 12 9.01 1.80 -6.27
N MET A 13 10.13 1.61 -5.57
CA MET A 13 10.32 2.24 -4.27
C MET A 13 10.40 3.77 -4.34
N LEU A 14 10.99 4.32 -5.40
CA LEU A 14 11.03 5.77 -5.61
C LEU A 14 9.64 6.32 -5.92
N ALA A 15 8.88 5.59 -6.73
CA ALA A 15 7.49 5.91 -7.02
C ALA A 15 6.59 6.00 -5.80
N LEU A 16 6.66 4.99 -4.94
CA LEU A 16 5.84 4.92 -3.74
C LEU A 16 6.30 5.96 -2.73
N ARG A 17 7.60 6.25 -2.68
CA ARG A 17 8.14 7.33 -1.86
C ARG A 17 7.60 8.69 -2.32
N GLU A 18 7.70 8.98 -3.60
CA GLU A 18 7.15 10.20 -4.21
C GLU A 18 5.65 10.34 -3.95
N ALA A 19 4.90 9.24 -4.10
CA ALA A 19 3.47 9.22 -3.80
C ALA A 19 3.17 9.52 -2.33
N LEU A 20 3.95 8.97 -1.40
CA LEU A 20 3.81 9.27 0.04
C LEU A 20 4.16 10.73 0.36
N GLU A 21 5.13 11.32 -0.34
CA GLU A 21 5.56 12.71 -0.13
C GLU A 21 4.59 13.73 -0.75
N GLN A 22 3.95 13.39 -1.86
CA GLN A 22 2.95 14.25 -2.52
C GLN A 22 1.52 14.03 -2.01
N ALA A 23 1.27 12.95 -1.28
CA ALA A 23 -0.04 12.58 -0.76
C ALA A 23 -0.69 13.70 0.05
N ARG A 24 -1.90 14.08 -0.34
CA ARG A 24 -2.81 14.86 0.51
C ARG A 24 -3.93 13.93 1.01
N PRO A 25 -4.50 14.19 2.21
CA PRO A 25 -5.53 13.32 2.78
C PRO A 25 -6.75 13.07 1.87
N ASP A 26 -7.11 14.06 1.06
CA ASP A 26 -8.30 14.12 0.20
C ASP A 26 -8.05 13.72 -1.26
N THR A 27 -6.79 13.60 -1.69
CA THR A 27 -6.43 13.25 -3.08
C THR A 27 -5.45 12.08 -3.15
N PHE A 28 -5.30 11.31 -2.07
CA PHE A 28 -4.26 10.30 -1.95
C PHE A 28 -4.33 9.24 -3.06
N MET A 29 -5.51 8.66 -3.32
CA MET A 29 -5.68 7.62 -4.33
C MET A 29 -5.49 8.18 -5.74
N THR A 30 -6.06 9.36 -6.02
CA THR A 30 -5.89 10.05 -7.31
C THR A 30 -4.43 10.42 -7.60
N THR A 31 -3.70 10.90 -6.59
CA THR A 31 -2.27 11.25 -6.70
C THR A 31 -1.45 10.00 -6.99
N LEU A 32 -1.68 8.93 -6.22
CA LEU A 32 -1.00 7.66 -6.43
C LEU A 32 -1.31 7.07 -7.81
N ARG A 33 -2.56 7.12 -8.28
CA ARG A 33 -2.93 6.69 -9.64
C ARG A 33 -2.12 7.43 -10.70
N SER A 34 -2.08 8.75 -10.60
CA SER A 34 -1.42 9.63 -11.57
C SER A 34 0.09 9.35 -11.64
N LEU A 35 0.72 9.08 -10.50
CA LEU A 35 2.13 8.70 -10.46
C LEU A 35 2.36 7.33 -11.08
N LEU A 36 1.53 6.33 -10.75
CA LEU A 36 1.69 4.97 -11.28
C LEU A 36 1.45 4.90 -12.80
N VAL A 37 0.50 5.67 -13.35
CA VAL A 37 0.23 5.74 -14.80
C VAL A 37 1.43 6.28 -15.58
N ASN A 38 2.18 7.21 -14.98
CA ASN A 38 3.32 7.85 -15.63
C ASN A 38 4.64 7.10 -15.45
N GLN A 39 4.60 5.89 -14.88
CA GLN A 39 5.81 5.13 -14.60
C GLN A 39 5.87 3.82 -15.36
N PRO A 40 6.84 3.67 -16.27
CA PRO A 40 7.06 2.40 -16.95
C PRO A 40 7.52 1.36 -15.93
N VAL A 41 6.88 0.17 -15.96
CA VAL A 41 7.26 -0.98 -15.14
C VAL A 41 7.67 -2.17 -15.99
N LEU A 42 8.72 -2.86 -15.55
CA LEU A 42 9.21 -4.08 -16.17
C LEU A 42 8.43 -5.34 -15.73
N VAL A 43 7.83 -5.29 -14.55
CA VAL A 43 7.15 -6.44 -13.92
C VAL A 43 5.86 -5.96 -13.29
N GLY A 44 4.81 -6.78 -13.40
CA GLY A 44 3.53 -6.49 -12.79
C GLY A 44 3.56 -6.45 -11.28
N ASN A 45 2.74 -5.56 -10.72
CA ASN A 45 2.72 -5.20 -9.32
C ASN A 45 1.29 -4.94 -8.82
N LEU A 46 1.15 -5.06 -7.50
CA LEU A 46 -0.04 -4.74 -6.75
C LEU A 46 0.36 -3.73 -5.67
N VAL A 47 -0.25 -2.56 -5.67
CA VAL A 47 -0.07 -1.55 -4.61
C VAL A 47 -1.38 -1.40 -3.88
N ILE A 48 -1.38 -1.71 -2.57
CA ILE A 48 -2.52 -1.45 -1.71
C ILE A 48 -2.36 -0.05 -1.13
N ALA A 49 -3.42 0.74 -1.22
CA ALA A 49 -3.49 2.05 -0.59
C ALA A 49 -4.72 2.08 0.32
N ALA A 50 -4.58 2.76 1.46
CA ALA A 50 -5.67 2.98 2.39
C ALA A 50 -5.54 4.36 3.04
N SER A 51 -6.68 5.01 3.29
CA SER A 51 -6.76 6.32 3.93
C SER A 51 -7.86 6.31 5.00
N PRO A 52 -7.65 6.97 6.16
CA PRO A 52 -8.72 7.19 7.12
C PRO A 52 -9.84 8.08 6.57
N GLN A 53 -9.56 8.88 5.54
CA GLN A 53 -10.56 9.65 4.80
C GLN A 53 -10.95 8.89 3.54
N ALA A 54 -12.26 8.73 3.33
CA ALA A 54 -12.75 8.04 2.14
C ALA A 54 -12.59 8.95 0.91
N GLU A 55 -12.08 8.39 -0.18
CA GLU A 55 -12.06 9.00 -1.50
C GLU A 55 -13.06 8.22 -2.36
N ASP A 56 -14.03 8.91 -2.97
CA ASP A 56 -15.16 8.29 -3.68
C ASP A 56 -15.92 7.22 -2.88
N GLY A 57 -16.03 7.41 -1.56
CA GLY A 57 -16.73 6.50 -0.65
C GLY A 57 -15.93 5.24 -0.25
N ALA A 58 -14.68 5.11 -0.69
CA ALA A 58 -13.80 4.00 -0.33
C ALA A 58 -12.63 4.45 0.55
N HIS A 59 -12.35 3.68 1.61
CA HIS A 59 -11.19 3.88 2.48
C HIS A 59 -9.92 3.17 1.99
N GLY A 60 -10.02 2.36 0.95
CA GLY A 60 -8.89 1.61 0.43
C GLY A 60 -9.15 1.04 -0.94
N ALA A 61 -8.06 0.85 -1.69
CA ALA A 61 -8.08 0.31 -3.04
C ALA A 61 -6.78 -0.45 -3.34
N VAL A 62 -6.81 -1.24 -4.42
CA VAL A 62 -5.65 -1.94 -4.97
C VAL A 62 -5.41 -1.43 -6.38
N PHE A 63 -4.20 -0.96 -6.64
CA PHE A 63 -3.72 -0.61 -7.97
C PHE A 63 -3.03 -1.85 -8.57
N GLU A 64 -3.60 -2.37 -9.66
CA GLU A 64 -3.04 -3.48 -10.44
C GLU A 64 -2.42 -2.91 -11.72
N TYR A 65 -1.14 -3.19 -11.98
CA TYR A 65 -0.41 -2.63 -13.13
C TYR A 65 0.73 -3.56 -13.56
N ASP A 66 0.81 -3.86 -14.85
CA ASP A 66 1.70 -4.89 -15.43
C ASP A 66 2.45 -4.45 -16.69
N GLY A 67 2.51 -3.13 -16.95
CA GLY A 67 3.14 -2.58 -18.14
C GLY A 67 2.30 -2.71 -19.41
N ASN A 68 1.18 -3.45 -19.37
CA ASN A 68 0.20 -3.47 -20.45
C ASN A 68 -0.59 -2.14 -20.48
N PRO A 69 -0.81 -1.51 -21.65
CA PRO A 69 -1.52 -0.23 -21.76
C PRO A 69 -2.99 -0.24 -21.34
N LEU A 70 -3.59 -1.40 -21.03
CA LEU A 70 -4.95 -1.50 -20.49
C LEU A 70 -5.15 -0.52 -19.32
N ASP A 71 -6.26 0.22 -19.32
CA ASP A 71 -6.60 1.25 -18.32
C ASP A 71 -5.47 2.28 -18.09
N MET A 72 -4.83 2.76 -19.16
CA MET A 72 -3.68 3.66 -19.07
C MET A 72 -2.49 3.05 -18.31
N GLY A 73 -2.37 1.72 -18.28
CA GLY A 73 -1.32 1.02 -17.55
C GLY A 73 -1.70 0.59 -16.13
N VAL A 74 -2.79 1.14 -15.56
CA VAL A 74 -3.12 0.95 -14.13
C VAL A 74 -4.63 0.77 -13.93
N THR A 75 -5.01 -0.40 -13.46
CA THR A 75 -6.40 -0.72 -13.08
C THR A 75 -6.59 -0.50 -11.58
N LEU A 76 -7.58 0.31 -11.21
CA LEU A 76 -7.97 0.55 -9.82
C LEU A 76 -9.08 -0.43 -9.41
N ARG A 77 -8.86 -1.18 -8.34
CA ARG A 77 -9.84 -2.09 -7.74
C ARG A 77 -10.23 -1.62 -6.35
N GLY A 78 -11.48 -1.15 -6.23
CA GLY A 78 -12.12 -0.84 -4.95
C GLY A 78 -12.78 -2.07 -4.32
N PRO A 79 -13.52 -1.87 -3.20
CA PRO A 79 -14.34 -2.91 -2.59
C PRO A 79 -15.42 -3.43 -3.55
N ASP A 80 -15.71 -4.73 -3.51
CA ASP A 80 -16.66 -5.37 -4.44
C ASP A 80 -18.11 -4.89 -4.23
N SER A 81 -18.46 -4.50 -2.99
CA SER A 81 -19.80 -3.99 -2.67
C SER A 81 -19.80 -3.21 -1.35
N PRO A 82 -20.84 -2.40 -1.06
CA PRO A 82 -20.99 -1.75 0.25
C PRO A 82 -21.08 -2.75 1.42
N LYS A 83 -21.53 -3.98 1.16
CA LYS A 83 -21.59 -5.07 2.16
C LYS A 83 -20.24 -5.71 2.43
N ARG A 84 -19.24 -5.47 1.58
CA ARG A 84 -17.86 -5.94 1.75
C ARG A 84 -16.93 -4.75 1.55
N PRO A 85 -16.89 -3.79 2.51
CA PRO A 85 -16.22 -2.50 2.34
C PRO A 85 -14.70 -2.61 2.52
N PHE A 86 -14.09 -3.70 2.06
CA PHE A 86 -12.67 -3.98 2.16
C PHE A 86 -12.10 -4.45 0.82
N VAL A 87 -10.79 -4.32 0.67
CA VAL A 87 -10.05 -4.88 -0.46
C VAL A 87 -8.97 -5.84 0.05
N ILE A 88 -8.75 -6.91 -0.70
CA ILE A 88 -7.69 -7.89 -0.45
C ILE A 88 -6.79 -7.95 -1.67
N ALA A 89 -5.48 -7.98 -1.46
CA ALA A 89 -4.51 -8.33 -2.48
C ALA A 89 -3.56 -9.40 -1.97
N THR A 90 -3.14 -10.30 -2.87
CA THR A 90 -2.09 -11.29 -2.60
C THR A 90 -0.94 -11.05 -3.59
N ASN A 91 -0.60 -12.02 -4.44
CA ASN A 91 0.35 -11.88 -5.54
C ASN A 91 -0.33 -12.02 -6.92
N HIS A 92 -1.63 -12.33 -6.94
CA HIS A 92 -2.40 -12.50 -8.16
C HIS A 92 -3.22 -11.25 -8.43
N MET A 93 -3.13 -10.72 -9.65
CA MET A 93 -4.07 -9.74 -10.17
C MET A 93 -5.44 -10.39 -10.29
N ARG A 94 -6.50 -9.61 -10.09
CA ARG A 94 -7.89 -10.10 -10.18
C ARG A 94 -8.76 -9.26 -11.11
N ALA A 95 -8.34 -8.04 -11.44
CA ALA A 95 -9.03 -7.19 -12.40
C ALA A 95 -8.40 -7.28 -13.79
N ARG A 96 -7.08 -7.50 -13.87
CA ARG A 96 -6.34 -7.58 -15.15
C ARG A 96 -6.10 -9.02 -15.62
N GLN A 97 -6.36 -10.01 -14.77
CA GLN A 97 -6.21 -11.43 -15.06
C GLN A 97 -7.37 -12.20 -14.44
N GLU A 98 -7.76 -13.31 -15.07
CA GLU A 98 -8.79 -14.20 -14.54
C GLU A 98 -8.37 -14.66 -13.13
N PRO A 99 -9.21 -14.46 -12.09
CA PRO A 99 -8.83 -14.78 -10.73
C PRO A 99 -8.52 -16.28 -10.55
N ALA A 100 -7.26 -16.60 -10.29
CA ALA A 100 -6.87 -17.95 -9.90
C ALA A 100 -7.32 -18.29 -8.48
N GLU A 101 -7.57 -19.58 -8.22
CA GLU A 101 -7.82 -20.07 -6.87
C GLU A 101 -6.61 -19.77 -5.96
N CYS A 102 -6.86 -19.10 -4.84
CA CYS A 102 -5.82 -18.70 -3.90
C CYS A 102 -6.29 -18.89 -2.46
N SER A 103 -5.69 -19.85 -1.76
CA SER A 103 -6.04 -20.20 -0.38
C SER A 103 -5.84 -19.03 0.60
N ARG A 104 -4.78 -18.23 0.41
CA ARG A 104 -4.52 -17.01 1.20
C ARG A 104 -5.63 -15.98 1.02
N PHE A 105 -6.02 -15.72 -0.23
CA PHE A 105 -7.12 -14.80 -0.52
C PHE A 105 -8.42 -15.28 0.13
N ALA A 106 -8.80 -16.53 -0.09
CA ALA A 106 -10.03 -17.10 0.47
C ALA A 106 -10.05 -17.09 2.01
N THR A 107 -8.88 -17.25 2.65
CA THR A 107 -8.75 -17.21 4.10
C THR A 107 -8.95 -15.80 4.65
N LEU A 108 -8.31 -14.78 4.05
CA LEU A 108 -8.53 -13.38 4.42
C LEU A 108 -9.98 -12.96 4.18
N ASP A 109 -10.56 -13.37 3.05
CA ASP A 109 -11.91 -13.03 2.64
C ASP A 109 -12.97 -13.56 3.62
N ARG A 110 -12.85 -14.82 4.04
CA ARG A 110 -13.69 -15.41 5.09
C ARG A 110 -13.45 -14.75 6.43
N GLY A 111 -12.19 -14.51 6.80
CA GLY A 111 -11.83 -13.90 8.07
C GLY A 111 -12.45 -12.50 8.21
N LEU A 112 -12.31 -11.65 7.18
CA LEU A 112 -12.89 -10.31 7.19
C LEU A 112 -14.42 -10.33 7.19
N ALA A 113 -15.05 -11.25 6.45
CA ALA A 113 -16.50 -11.39 6.43
C ALA A 113 -17.09 -11.68 7.83
N GLN A 114 -16.41 -12.49 8.65
CA GLN A 114 -16.86 -12.80 10.02
C GLN A 114 -16.97 -11.55 10.92
N TYR A 115 -16.14 -10.53 10.70
CA TYR A 115 -16.20 -9.28 11.46
C TYR A 115 -17.21 -8.27 10.91
N LEU A 116 -17.72 -8.48 9.70
CA LEU A 116 -18.82 -7.67 9.16
C LEU A 116 -20.18 -8.14 9.69
N ASP A 117 -20.32 -9.46 9.88
CA ASP A 117 -21.56 -10.09 10.36
C ASP A 117 -21.61 -10.22 11.90
N GLY A 118 -20.48 -9.98 12.58
CA GLY A 118 -20.32 -10.11 14.02
C GLY A 118 -20.55 -8.81 14.81
N PRO A 119 -20.78 -8.89 16.13
CA PRO A 119 -20.89 -7.72 17.00
C PRO A 119 -19.53 -7.04 17.26
N ASP A 120 -18.43 -7.78 17.03
CA ASP A 120 -17.07 -7.33 17.33
C ASP A 120 -16.47 -6.55 16.16
N ARG A 121 -15.84 -5.42 16.46
CA ARG A 121 -15.02 -4.68 15.48
C ARG A 121 -13.66 -5.35 15.34
N LEU A 122 -13.14 -5.40 14.12
CA LEU A 122 -11.80 -5.89 13.86
C LEU A 122 -10.75 -4.97 14.50
N GLY A 123 -10.18 -5.41 15.63
CA GLY A 123 -9.07 -4.74 16.30
C GLY A 123 -7.71 -5.10 15.69
N ALA A 124 -6.66 -4.33 16.02
CA ALA A 124 -5.33 -4.52 15.44
C ALA A 124 -4.69 -5.88 15.75
N ALA A 125 -4.89 -6.40 16.96
CA ALA A 125 -4.39 -7.73 17.33
C ALA A 125 -5.07 -8.83 16.51
N ALA A 126 -6.40 -8.77 16.36
CA ALA A 126 -7.16 -9.71 15.55
C ALA A 126 -6.77 -9.63 14.05
N ALA A 127 -6.59 -8.42 13.53
CA ALA A 127 -6.10 -8.21 12.16
C ALA A 127 -4.70 -8.82 11.97
N LEU A 128 -3.81 -8.66 12.95
CA LEU A 128 -2.46 -9.23 12.89
C LEU A 128 -2.49 -10.76 12.89
N GLU A 129 -3.31 -11.38 13.74
CA GLU A 129 -3.49 -12.83 13.74
C GLU A 129 -4.05 -13.33 12.40
N MET A 130 -5.02 -12.61 11.82
CA MET A 130 -5.57 -12.94 10.50
C MET A 130 -4.49 -12.93 9.41
N ILE A 131 -3.61 -11.92 9.40
CA ILE A 131 -2.49 -11.84 8.45
C ILE A 131 -1.51 -12.99 8.70
N ARG A 132 -1.19 -13.30 9.96
CA ARG A 132 -0.26 -14.38 10.35
C ARG A 132 -0.73 -15.76 9.90
N VAL A 133 -2.03 -16.04 9.92
CA VAL A 133 -2.59 -17.31 9.41
C VAL A 133 -2.29 -17.49 7.91
N THR A 134 -2.11 -16.40 7.16
CA THR A 134 -1.78 -16.44 5.73
C THR A 134 -0.30 -16.28 5.43
N ALA A 135 0.54 -16.16 6.47
CA ALA A 135 1.98 -16.09 6.33
C ALA A 135 2.54 -17.44 5.85
N ASN A 136 3.65 -17.37 5.12
CA ASN A 136 4.44 -18.53 4.72
C ASN A 136 5.80 -18.53 5.45
N GLU A 137 6.58 -19.58 5.27
CA GLU A 137 7.90 -19.74 5.91
C GLU A 137 8.88 -18.59 5.58
N THR A 138 8.68 -17.91 4.46
CA THR A 138 9.50 -16.77 4.01
C THR A 138 8.96 -15.41 4.46
N THR A 139 7.89 -15.36 5.26
CA THR A 139 7.30 -14.10 5.71
C THR A 139 8.21 -13.45 6.76
N LEU A 140 8.86 -12.36 6.36
CA LEU A 140 9.85 -11.66 7.20
C LEU A 140 9.21 -10.81 8.31
N HIS A 141 8.07 -10.17 8.00
CA HIS A 141 7.37 -9.30 8.93
C HIS A 141 5.88 -9.17 8.58
N SER A 142 5.09 -8.67 9.53
CA SER A 142 3.69 -8.31 9.35
C SER A 142 3.42 -6.98 10.03
N VAL A 143 2.63 -6.12 9.39
CA VAL A 143 2.33 -4.77 9.88
C VAL A 143 0.82 -4.56 9.82
N VAL A 144 0.27 -4.01 10.90
CA VAL A 144 -1.08 -3.46 10.94
C VAL A 144 -0.98 -1.97 11.19
N CYS A 145 -1.41 -1.17 10.22
CA CYS A 145 -1.51 0.28 10.36
C CYS A 145 -2.80 0.63 11.11
N GLN A 146 -2.70 1.52 12.10
CA GLN A 146 -3.84 2.05 12.85
C GLN A 146 -3.91 3.57 12.66
N PRO A 147 -4.48 4.07 11.54
CA PRO A 147 -4.41 5.48 11.17
C PRO A 147 -4.98 6.42 12.24
N GLN A 148 -6.11 6.06 12.87
CA GLN A 148 -6.73 6.89 13.91
C GLN A 148 -5.89 6.98 15.18
N ARG A 149 -5.09 5.95 15.48
CA ARG A 149 -4.16 5.94 16.61
C ARG A 149 -2.76 6.45 16.25
N ARG A 150 -2.53 6.77 14.97
CA ARG A 150 -1.21 7.11 14.42
C ARG A 150 -0.15 6.10 14.88
N ALA A 151 -0.45 4.81 14.77
CA ALA A 151 0.41 3.74 15.28
C ALA A 151 0.52 2.57 14.30
N LEU A 152 1.63 1.85 14.37
CA LEU A 152 1.86 0.59 13.66
C LEU A 152 2.00 -0.53 14.68
N LEU A 153 1.27 -1.64 14.48
CA LEU A 153 1.54 -2.88 15.19
C LEU A 153 2.38 -3.77 14.29
N VAL A 154 3.64 -4.01 14.67
CA VAL A 154 4.64 -4.69 13.85
C VAL A 154 5.04 -6.01 14.48
N SER A 155 5.06 -7.07 13.69
CA SER A 155 5.56 -8.39 14.08
C SER A 155 6.73 -8.77 13.19
N ILE A 156 7.90 -9.01 13.80
CA ILE A 156 9.09 -9.51 13.10
C ILE A 156 9.53 -10.79 13.83
N PRO A 157 9.12 -11.98 13.34
CA PRO A 157 9.34 -13.25 14.05
C PRO A 157 10.81 -13.53 14.37
N ALA A 158 11.73 -13.07 13.51
CA ALA A 158 13.17 -13.20 13.71
C ALA A 158 13.74 -12.34 14.85
N ILE A 159 13.02 -11.28 15.28
CA ILE A 159 13.47 -10.34 16.31
C ILE A 159 12.71 -10.57 17.62
N SER A 160 11.39 -10.75 17.56
CA SER A 160 10.53 -10.87 18.73
C SER A 160 9.34 -11.79 18.46
N LYS A 161 9.00 -12.61 19.47
CA LYS A 161 7.77 -13.40 19.48
C LYS A 161 6.51 -12.54 19.69
N ARG A 162 6.66 -11.38 20.35
CA ARG A 162 5.58 -10.46 20.63
C ARG A 162 5.56 -9.31 19.61
N PRO A 163 4.38 -8.90 19.12
CA PRO A 163 4.26 -7.68 18.32
C PRO A 163 4.74 -6.46 19.11
N ILE A 164 5.30 -5.48 18.40
CA ILE A 164 5.76 -4.21 18.92
C ILE A 164 4.82 -3.14 18.38
N GLU A 165 4.32 -2.26 19.25
CA GLU A 165 3.59 -1.07 18.83
C GLU A 165 4.58 0.08 18.64
N LEU A 166 4.51 0.74 17.48
CA LEU A 166 5.32 1.92 17.15
C LEU A 166 4.37 3.10 16.97
N ALA A 167 4.59 4.19 17.71
CA ALA A 167 3.90 5.44 17.45
C ALA A 167 4.53 6.13 16.22
N LEU A 168 3.70 6.57 15.28
CA LEU A 168 4.17 7.28 14.08
C LEU A 168 4.78 8.63 14.44
N ASP A 169 4.28 9.30 15.47
CA ASP A 169 4.81 10.59 15.89
C ASP A 169 6.26 10.49 16.36
N ASP A 170 6.62 9.43 17.08
CA ASP A 170 8.00 9.18 17.50
C ASP A 170 8.91 8.88 16.31
N LEU A 171 8.40 8.14 15.31
CA LEU A 171 9.15 7.80 14.09
C LEU A 171 9.37 9.01 13.19
N LEU A 172 8.38 9.89 13.07
CA LEU A 172 8.42 11.06 12.18
C LEU A 172 9.10 12.25 12.83
N ALA A 173 9.01 12.44 14.15
CA ALA A 173 9.72 13.49 14.87
C ALA A 173 11.25 13.28 14.89
N ALA A 174 11.71 12.04 14.72
CA ALA A 174 13.13 11.71 14.61
C ALA A 174 13.74 12.03 13.23
N ALA A 175 12.95 12.49 12.25
CA ALA A 175 13.48 12.98 10.98
C ALA A 175 14.10 14.37 11.21
N PRO A 176 15.43 14.55 10.99
CA PRO A 176 16.02 15.88 11.09
C PRO A 176 15.32 16.79 10.08
N GLU A 177 14.91 17.98 10.56
CA GLU A 177 14.49 19.09 9.73
C GLU A 177 15.51 19.21 8.59
N ALA A 178 15.06 19.01 7.35
CA ALA A 178 15.94 19.07 6.19
C ALA A 178 16.73 20.38 6.29
N ALA A 179 18.05 20.25 6.43
CA ALA A 179 18.95 21.37 6.62
C ALA A 179 18.59 22.44 5.59
N ALA A 180 18.20 23.62 6.06
CA ALA A 180 17.87 24.75 5.22
C ALA A 180 18.94 24.88 4.15
N GLU A 181 18.51 24.85 2.89
CA GLU A 181 19.37 24.97 1.72
C GLU A 181 20.29 26.18 1.92
N PRO A 182 21.63 26.02 1.87
CA PRO A 182 22.52 27.16 2.06
C PRO A 182 22.21 28.16 0.93
N ALA A 183 21.95 29.41 1.33
CA ALA A 183 21.63 30.48 0.41
C ALA A 183 22.67 30.53 -0.74
N PRO A 184 22.23 30.79 -1.99
CA PRO A 184 23.13 30.85 -3.12
C PRO A 184 24.24 31.87 -2.81
N ALA A 185 25.48 31.42 -2.92
CA ALA A 185 26.63 32.30 -2.76
C ALA A 185 26.50 33.45 -3.76
N ASP A 186 26.49 34.68 -3.25
CA ASP A 186 26.54 35.90 -4.06
C ASP A 186 27.73 35.83 -5.00
N SER A 187 27.47 35.50 -6.27
CA SER A 187 28.41 35.68 -7.36
C SER A 187 28.44 37.17 -7.70
N THR A 188 29.28 37.91 -6.98
CA THR A 188 29.65 39.28 -7.38
C THR A 188 30.88 39.18 -8.30
N PRO A 189 30.87 39.86 -9.46
CA PRO A 189 31.90 39.75 -10.50
C PRO A 189 33.28 40.31 -10.10
#